data_AF-A0A2N1VSK8-F1
#
_entry.id   AF-A0A2N1VSK8-F1
#
_cell.length_a   1.000
_cell.length_b   1.000
_cell.length_c   1.000
_cell.angle_alpha   90.00
_cell.angle_beta   90.00
_cell.angle_gamma   90.00
#
_symmetry.space_group_name_H-M   'P 1'
#
loop_
_entity.id
_entity.type
_entity.pdbx_description
1 polymer ?
#
loop_
_entity_poly.entity_id
_entity_poly.type
_entity_poly.pdbx_seq_one_letter_code
_entity_poly.pdbx_strand_id
1 'polypeptide(L)'
;MDFFVRKGFPQELSRKVVHIAAGSWLVFWIFFDQSNYSKYFNIAPAAIWAVLLLIKGFTAKEDDEAVKTMTRTGDKKELLRGPFYFTIVMIVMGTLFFYESVAAVSMGILGWGDGIAPLVGKKYGKHKYNFVTEKSYEGSLAFFLFGVFGACLFSYILFDEIYLKYIIICSVFTTFIEAVSPKDIDNILIPLACIFVYFFM
;
A
#
# COMPACT_ATOMS: atom_id res chain seq x y z
N MET A 1 -3.73 0.37 -19.66
CA MET A 1 -4.83 -0.09 -18.78
C MET A 1 -6.20 0.35 -19.32
N ASP A 2 -6.22 1.36 -20.21
CA ASP A 2 -7.41 1.97 -20.83
C ASP A 2 -8.25 1.03 -21.69
N PHE A 3 -7.61 0.05 -22.34
CA PHE A 3 -8.33 -0.97 -23.08
C PHE A 3 -9.28 -1.80 -22.20
N PHE A 4 -8.86 -2.11 -20.97
CA PHE A 4 -9.64 -2.93 -20.05
C PHE A 4 -10.71 -2.11 -19.32
N VAL A 5 -10.38 -0.88 -18.89
CA VAL A 5 -11.36 0.02 -18.23
C VAL A 5 -12.46 0.43 -19.22
N ARG A 6 -12.14 0.75 -20.48
CA ARG A 6 -13.15 1.00 -21.53
C ARG A 6 -14.01 -0.23 -21.87
N LYS A 7 -13.52 -1.44 -21.58
CA LYS A 7 -14.26 -2.71 -21.73
C LYS A 7 -15.09 -3.11 -20.50
N GLY A 8 -15.21 -2.23 -19.49
CA GLY A 8 -16.03 -2.49 -18.29
C GLY A 8 -15.29 -3.16 -17.13
N PHE A 9 -13.94 -3.05 -17.07
CA PHE A 9 -13.19 -3.54 -15.92
C PHE A 9 -13.61 -2.80 -14.63
N PRO A 10 -13.90 -3.52 -13.52
CA PRO A 10 -14.37 -2.88 -12.30
C PRO A 10 -13.34 -1.87 -11.74
N GLN A 11 -13.78 -0.62 -11.54
CA GLN A 11 -12.96 0.47 -11.00
C GLN A 11 -12.27 0.09 -9.67
N GLU A 12 -12.98 -0.61 -8.79
CA GLU A 12 -12.44 -1.07 -7.51
C GLU A 12 -11.26 -2.05 -7.68
N LEU A 13 -11.38 -2.98 -8.64
CA LEU A 13 -10.31 -3.92 -8.94
C LEU A 13 -9.12 -3.18 -9.57
N SER A 14 -9.37 -2.20 -10.44
CA SER A 14 -8.34 -1.34 -11.02
C SER A 14 -7.52 -0.63 -9.94
N ARG A 15 -8.20 0.02 -8.99
CA ARG A 15 -7.54 0.70 -7.87
C ARG A 15 -6.66 -0.25 -7.07
N LYS A 16 -7.13 -1.47 -6.78
CA LYS A 16 -6.37 -2.44 -5.99
C LYS A 16 -5.20 -3.06 -6.76
N VAL A 17 -5.31 -3.24 -8.08
CA VAL A 17 -4.17 -3.62 -8.93
C VAL A 17 -3.11 -2.52 -8.91
N VAL A 18 -3.49 -1.25 -9.08
CA VAL A 18 -2.56 -0.11 -9.03
C VAL A 18 -1.90 -0.02 -7.65
N HIS A 19 -2.64 -0.23 -6.57
CA HIS A 19 -2.13 -0.23 -5.20
C HIS A 19 -1.07 -1.31 -4.97
N ILE A 20 -1.36 -2.57 -5.33
CA ILE A 20 -0.42 -3.68 -5.19
C ILE A 20 0.81 -3.46 -6.08
N ALA A 21 0.63 -2.97 -7.30
CA ALA A 21 1.73 -2.68 -8.23
C ALA A 21 2.63 -1.55 -7.69
N ALA A 22 2.05 -0.47 -7.16
CA ALA A 22 2.80 0.61 -6.54
C ALA A 22 3.57 0.13 -5.30
N GLY A 23 2.94 -0.66 -4.42
CA GLY A 23 3.62 -1.25 -3.25
C GLY A 23 4.73 -2.22 -3.64
N SER A 24 4.55 -2.95 -4.74
CA SER A 24 5.55 -3.89 -5.26
C SER A 24 6.72 -3.23 -5.97
N TRP A 25 6.71 -1.91 -6.15
CA TRP A 25 7.82 -1.17 -6.75
C TRP A 25 9.16 -1.40 -6.03
N LEU A 26 9.10 -1.71 -4.73
CA LEU A 26 10.27 -2.03 -3.90
C LEU A 26 11.14 -3.17 -4.45
N VAL A 27 10.60 -4.10 -5.26
CA VAL A 27 11.42 -5.15 -5.89
C VAL A 27 12.51 -4.61 -6.80
N PHE A 28 12.35 -3.40 -7.34
CA PHE A 28 13.36 -2.75 -8.17
C PHE A 28 14.51 -2.16 -7.36
N TRP A 29 14.45 -2.19 -6.02
CA TRP A 29 15.55 -1.69 -5.18
C TRP A 29 16.86 -2.46 -5.41
N ILE A 30 16.80 -3.72 -5.84
CA ILE A 30 17.96 -4.56 -6.19
C ILE A 30 18.87 -3.96 -7.27
N PHE A 31 18.36 -3.01 -8.07
CA PHE A 31 19.13 -2.36 -9.13
C PHE A 31 19.88 -1.11 -8.63
N PHE A 32 19.66 -0.69 -7.39
CA PHE A 32 20.28 0.52 -6.85
C PHE A 32 21.42 0.17 -5.88
N ASP A 33 22.55 0.83 -6.08
CA ASP A 33 23.68 0.75 -5.15
C ASP A 33 23.34 1.46 -3.82
N GLN A 34 23.51 0.71 -2.72
CA GLN A 34 23.20 1.14 -1.34
C GLN A 34 24.22 2.14 -0.78
N SER A 35 25.45 2.12 -1.29
CA SER A 35 26.58 2.90 -0.77
C SER A 35 26.64 4.33 -1.33
N ASN A 36 25.93 4.59 -2.42
CA ASN A 36 26.01 5.83 -3.18
C ASN A 36 24.67 6.59 -3.17
N TYR A 37 24.71 7.88 -3.50
CA TYR A 37 23.54 8.74 -3.68
C TYR A 37 22.59 8.22 -4.77
N SER A 38 23.04 7.29 -5.63
CA SER A 38 22.19 6.62 -6.61
C SER A 38 20.97 5.95 -5.98
N LYS A 39 21.04 5.53 -4.71
CA LYS A 39 19.89 4.96 -4.02
C LYS A 39 18.67 5.87 -4.07
N TYR A 40 18.84 7.19 -3.97
CA TYR A 40 17.72 8.13 -3.95
C TYR A 40 16.95 8.19 -5.27
N PHE A 41 17.50 7.68 -6.38
CA PHE A 41 16.71 7.53 -7.62
C PHE A 41 15.55 6.54 -7.48
N ASN A 42 15.58 5.62 -6.50
CA ASN A 42 14.49 4.67 -6.26
C ASN A 42 13.13 5.36 -6.03
N ILE A 43 13.15 6.57 -5.45
CA ILE A 43 11.93 7.31 -5.10
C ILE A 43 11.34 8.08 -6.29
N ALA A 44 12.07 8.21 -7.41
CA ALA A 44 11.65 9.03 -8.54
C ALA A 44 10.24 8.67 -9.05
N PRO A 45 9.85 7.39 -9.20
CA PRO A 45 8.50 7.01 -9.60
C PRO A 45 7.44 7.48 -8.59
N ALA A 46 7.70 7.30 -7.29
CA ALA A 46 6.80 7.76 -6.24
C ALA A 46 6.68 9.29 -6.23
N ALA A 47 7.79 10.02 -6.42
CA ALA A 47 7.82 11.48 -6.49
C ALA A 47 7.07 12.02 -7.72
N ILE A 48 7.28 11.42 -8.89
CA ILE A 48 6.55 11.77 -10.12
C ILE A 48 5.05 11.55 -9.89
N TRP A 49 4.65 10.40 -9.36
CA TRP A 49 3.24 10.13 -9.07
C TRP A 49 2.67 11.05 -8.01
N ALA A 50 3.42 11.40 -6.97
CA ALA A 50 2.98 12.37 -5.96
C ALA A 50 2.65 13.74 -6.61
N VAL A 51 3.54 14.25 -7.47
CA VAL A 51 3.32 15.50 -8.20
C VAL A 51 2.13 15.39 -9.16
N LEU A 52 2.03 14.30 -9.91
CA LEU A 52 0.91 14.07 -10.82
C LEU A 52 -0.43 13.99 -10.08
N LEU A 53 -0.49 13.30 -8.95
CA LEU A 53 -1.69 13.19 -8.12
C LEU A 53 -2.08 14.55 -7.52
N LEU A 54 -1.11 15.38 -7.11
CA LEU A 54 -1.37 16.76 -6.67
C LEU A 54 -2.01 17.57 -7.80
N ILE A 55 -1.35 17.62 -8.97
CA ILE A 55 -1.86 18.40 -10.11
C ILE A 55 -3.26 17.91 -10.49
N LYS A 56 -3.43 16.61 -10.70
CA LYS A 56 -4.70 16.02 -11.12
C LYS A 56 -5.79 16.17 -10.05
N GLY A 57 -5.47 16.05 -8.78
CA GLY A 57 -6.43 16.25 -7.70
C GLY A 57 -7.06 17.64 -7.70
N PHE A 58 -6.34 18.67 -8.15
CA PHE A 58 -6.88 20.02 -8.30
C PHE A 58 -7.47 20.29 -9.69
N THR A 59 -6.81 19.85 -10.77
CA THR A 59 -7.11 20.32 -12.13
C THR A 59 -7.82 19.30 -13.03
N ALA A 60 -7.82 18.01 -12.68
CA ALA A 60 -8.36 16.98 -13.56
C ALA A 60 -9.88 17.15 -13.77
N LYS A 61 -10.33 16.62 -14.90
CA LYS A 61 -11.73 16.39 -15.22
C LYS A 61 -12.16 15.01 -14.71
N GLU A 62 -13.47 14.78 -14.58
CA GLU A 62 -14.02 13.50 -14.13
C GLU A 62 -13.71 12.34 -15.09
N ASP A 63 -13.45 12.65 -16.37
CA ASP A 63 -13.10 11.67 -17.38
C ASP A 63 -11.62 11.27 -17.41
N ASP A 64 -10.77 11.93 -16.60
CA ASP A 64 -9.34 11.63 -16.49
C ASP A 64 -9.08 10.19 -16.02
N GLU A 65 -8.06 9.57 -16.60
CA GLU A 65 -7.71 8.18 -16.35
C GLU A 65 -7.32 7.91 -14.89
N ALA A 66 -6.59 8.83 -14.24
CA ALA A 66 -6.21 8.68 -12.84
C ALA A 66 -7.44 8.72 -11.94
N VAL A 67 -8.40 9.59 -12.26
CA VAL A 67 -9.68 9.69 -11.55
C VAL A 67 -10.44 8.36 -11.67
N LYS A 68 -10.58 7.82 -12.89
CA LYS A 68 -11.28 6.55 -13.14
C LYS A 68 -10.60 5.32 -12.54
N THR A 69 -9.27 5.33 -12.40
CA THR A 69 -8.53 4.16 -11.94
C THR A 69 -8.24 4.17 -10.44
N MET A 70 -8.09 5.34 -9.83
CA MET A 70 -7.56 5.45 -8.45
C MET A 70 -8.58 5.98 -7.43
N THR A 71 -9.75 6.47 -7.83
CA THR A 71 -10.79 6.97 -6.91
C THR A 71 -11.88 5.93 -6.65
N ARG A 72 -12.66 6.08 -5.56
CA ARG A 72 -13.85 5.25 -5.26
C ARG A 72 -15.10 5.79 -5.95
N THR A 73 -15.31 7.10 -5.90
CA THR A 73 -16.56 7.74 -6.33
C THR A 73 -16.45 8.45 -7.68
N GLY A 74 -15.24 8.60 -8.22
CA GLY A 74 -14.99 9.48 -9.35
C GLY A 74 -14.66 10.93 -8.95
N ASP A 75 -14.71 11.28 -7.65
CA ASP A 75 -14.24 12.59 -7.19
C ASP A 75 -12.71 12.66 -7.27
N LYS A 76 -12.20 13.58 -8.10
CA LYS A 76 -10.77 13.85 -8.23
C LYS A 76 -10.07 14.20 -6.92
N LYS A 77 -10.78 14.76 -5.93
CA LYS A 77 -10.20 15.09 -4.62
C LYS A 77 -9.75 13.84 -3.85
N GLU A 78 -10.30 12.67 -4.17
CA GLU A 78 -9.83 11.41 -3.59
C GLU A 78 -8.39 11.08 -4.00
N LEU A 79 -7.90 11.60 -5.13
CA LEU A 79 -6.49 11.43 -5.54
C LEU A 79 -5.53 12.04 -4.51
N LEU A 80 -5.96 13.09 -3.80
CA LEU A 80 -5.19 13.79 -2.76
C LEU A 80 -5.22 13.09 -1.39
N ARG A 81 -5.94 11.97 -1.28
CA ARG A 81 -6.07 11.20 -0.04
C ARG A 81 -5.26 9.92 -0.13
N GLY A 82 -5.91 8.75 -0.07
CA GLY A 82 -5.27 7.44 -0.05
C GLY A 82 -4.14 7.27 -1.08
N PRO A 83 -4.36 7.53 -2.38
CA PRO A 83 -3.32 7.45 -3.40
C PRO A 83 -2.11 8.35 -3.11
N PHE A 84 -2.34 9.62 -2.78
CA PHE A 84 -1.27 10.56 -2.48
C PHE A 84 -0.52 10.16 -1.20
N TYR A 85 -1.23 9.81 -0.13
CA TYR A 85 -0.62 9.34 1.11
C TYR A 85 0.26 8.11 0.90
N PHE A 86 -0.18 7.18 0.04
CA PHE A 86 0.61 6.02 -0.35
C PHE A 86 1.93 6.44 -1.02
N THR A 87 1.90 7.40 -1.96
CA THR A 87 3.13 7.90 -2.60
C THR A 87 4.08 8.57 -1.60
N ILE A 88 3.56 9.30 -0.61
CA ILE A 88 4.38 9.89 0.45
C ILE A 88 5.05 8.80 1.29
N VAL A 89 4.31 7.76 1.66
CA VAL A 89 4.87 6.61 2.38
C VAL A 89 5.97 5.92 1.56
N MET A 90 5.77 5.71 0.26
CA MET A 90 6.80 5.15 -0.61
C MET A 90 8.08 6.01 -0.59
N ILE A 91 7.93 7.34 -0.65
CA ILE A 91 9.08 8.27 -0.58
C ILE A 91 9.78 8.15 0.78
N VAL A 92 9.04 8.16 1.89
CA VAL A 92 9.60 8.03 3.24
C VAL A 92 10.34 6.70 3.40
N MET A 93 9.74 5.59 3.01
CA MET A 93 10.36 4.26 3.08
C MET A 93 11.60 4.18 2.19
N GLY A 94 11.53 4.70 0.96
CA GLY A 94 12.64 4.69 0.02
C GLY A 94 13.74 5.71 0.29
N THR A 95 13.55 6.65 1.22
CA THR A 95 14.59 7.62 1.63
C THR A 95 15.19 7.27 2.97
N LEU A 96 14.37 7.12 4.00
CA LEU A 96 14.81 6.95 5.39
C LEU A 96 15.13 5.50 5.74
N PHE A 97 14.39 4.56 5.15
CA PHE A 97 14.46 3.13 5.47
C PHE A 97 14.86 2.29 4.24
N PHE A 98 15.63 2.89 3.33
CA PHE A 98 16.08 2.22 2.12
C PHE A 98 16.90 0.98 2.48
N TYR A 99 16.53 -0.17 1.93
CA TYR A 99 17.14 -1.47 2.27
C TYR A 99 17.09 -1.85 3.76
N GLU A 100 16.12 -1.33 4.51
CA GLU A 100 15.86 -1.80 5.86
C GLU A 100 14.66 -2.77 5.88
N SER A 101 14.70 -3.74 6.81
CA SER A 101 13.64 -4.74 6.96
C SER A 101 12.28 -4.10 7.23
N VAL A 102 12.24 -2.97 7.94
CA VAL A 102 11.02 -2.20 8.19
C VAL A 102 10.34 -1.72 6.91
N ALA A 103 11.09 -1.28 5.90
CA ALA A 103 10.50 -0.85 4.63
C ALA A 103 9.88 -2.05 3.88
N ALA A 104 10.60 -3.16 3.80
CA ALA A 104 10.13 -4.38 3.14
C ALA A 104 8.84 -4.91 3.81
N VAL A 105 8.83 -5.01 5.14
CA VAL A 105 7.67 -5.49 5.91
C VAL A 105 6.50 -4.52 5.81
N SER A 106 6.74 -3.22 5.97
CA SER A 106 5.68 -2.19 5.89
C SER A 106 5.03 -2.15 4.52
N MET A 107 5.83 -2.14 3.45
CA MET A 107 5.32 -2.10 2.08
C MET A 107 4.70 -3.43 1.66
N GLY A 108 5.17 -4.56 2.20
CA GLY A 108 4.55 -5.86 2.01
C GLY A 108 3.14 -5.92 2.59
N ILE A 109 2.99 -5.51 3.86
CA ILE A 109 1.70 -5.46 4.55
C ILE A 109 0.76 -4.44 3.89
N LEU A 110 1.26 -3.22 3.65
CA LEU A 110 0.44 -2.17 3.04
C LEU A 110 0.09 -2.49 1.58
N GLY A 111 1.02 -3.01 0.78
CA GLY A 111 0.81 -3.30 -0.63
C GLY A 111 -0.10 -4.51 -0.85
N TRP A 112 0.22 -5.65 -0.23
CA TRP A 112 -0.49 -6.91 -0.46
C TRP A 112 -1.65 -7.11 0.50
N GLY A 113 -1.47 -6.81 1.79
CA GLY A 113 -2.51 -6.91 2.81
C GLY A 113 -3.67 -5.97 2.50
N ASP A 114 -3.44 -4.64 2.51
CA ASP A 114 -4.50 -3.67 2.19
C ASP A 114 -4.98 -3.80 0.73
N GLY A 115 -4.09 -4.19 -0.19
CA GLY A 115 -4.44 -4.44 -1.59
C GLY A 115 -5.56 -5.48 -1.74
N ILE A 116 -5.44 -6.61 -1.04
CA ILE A 116 -6.30 -7.79 -1.24
C ILE A 116 -7.47 -7.84 -0.25
N ALA A 117 -7.30 -7.32 0.97
CA ALA A 117 -8.30 -7.42 2.04
C ALA A 117 -9.69 -6.94 1.64
N PRO A 118 -9.87 -5.78 0.97
CA PRO A 118 -11.20 -5.33 0.54
C PRO A 118 -11.83 -6.22 -0.53
N LEU A 119 -11.04 -6.86 -1.40
CA LEU A 119 -11.55 -7.78 -2.41
C LEU A 119 -12.11 -9.05 -1.76
N VAL A 120 -11.41 -9.59 -0.76
CA VAL A 120 -11.86 -10.75 0.01
C VAL A 120 -13.06 -10.38 0.88
N GLY A 121 -12.99 -9.26 1.61
CA GLY A 121 -14.07 -8.80 2.48
C GLY A 121 -15.36 -8.53 1.70
N LYS A 122 -15.28 -7.98 0.48
CA LYS A 122 -16.46 -7.79 -0.37
C LYS A 122 -17.06 -9.09 -0.87
N LYS A 123 -16.22 -10.07 -1.26
CA LYS A 123 -16.68 -11.33 -1.87
C LYS A 123 -17.13 -12.37 -0.85
N TYR A 124 -16.45 -12.44 0.30
CA TYR A 124 -16.60 -13.51 1.29
C TYR A 124 -16.92 -12.99 2.70
N GLY A 125 -16.92 -11.68 2.94
CA GLY A 125 -17.16 -11.09 4.26
C GLY A 125 -18.60 -11.33 4.72
N LYS A 126 -18.78 -12.32 5.59
CA LYS A 126 -20.08 -12.64 6.21
C LYS A 126 -20.16 -12.06 7.61
N HIS A 127 -19.05 -12.07 8.34
CA HIS A 127 -19.00 -11.62 9.72
C HIS A 127 -18.45 -10.19 9.76
N LYS A 128 -19.35 -9.22 9.94
CA LYS A 128 -19.00 -7.80 9.92
C LYS A 128 -18.83 -7.25 11.33
N TYR A 129 -17.94 -6.27 11.46
CA TYR A 129 -17.77 -5.47 12.66
C TYR A 129 -17.57 -4.00 12.26
N ASN A 130 -17.85 -3.08 13.18
CA ASN A 130 -17.74 -1.65 12.93
C ASN A 130 -17.22 -0.91 14.16
N PHE A 131 -15.90 -0.71 14.24
CA PHE A 131 -15.30 0.15 15.26
C PHE A 131 -15.26 1.61 14.81
N VAL A 132 -14.79 1.85 13.58
CA VAL A 132 -14.73 3.17 12.94
C VAL A 132 -15.34 3.13 11.54
N THR A 133 -15.04 2.07 10.79
CA THR A 133 -15.63 1.80 9.48
C THR A 133 -16.07 0.34 9.44
N GLU A 134 -17.12 0.05 8.66
CA GLU A 134 -17.59 -1.32 8.49
C GLU A 134 -16.52 -2.18 7.81
N LYS A 135 -16.07 -3.24 8.49
CA LYS A 135 -15.09 -4.21 8.03
C LYS A 135 -15.61 -5.63 8.30
N SER A 136 -14.88 -6.64 7.82
CA SER A 136 -15.25 -8.05 8.01
C SER A 136 -14.07 -8.84 8.55
N TYR A 137 -14.33 -9.82 9.40
CA TYR A 137 -13.28 -10.69 9.95
C TYR A 137 -12.53 -11.42 8.82
N GLU A 138 -13.23 -11.81 7.76
CA GLU A 138 -12.62 -12.44 6.58
C GLU A 138 -11.68 -11.46 5.84
N GLY A 139 -12.06 -10.18 5.78
CA GLY A 139 -11.20 -9.13 5.25
C GLY A 139 -9.95 -8.92 6.08
N SER A 140 -10.06 -8.87 7.42
CA SER A 140 -8.91 -8.73 8.32
C SER A 140 -7.99 -9.96 8.30
N LEU A 141 -8.56 -11.16 8.19
CA LEU A 141 -7.78 -12.38 8.01
C LEU A 141 -7.02 -12.35 6.68
N ALA A 142 -7.65 -11.88 5.60
CA ALA A 142 -6.97 -11.68 4.33
C ALA A 142 -5.86 -10.62 4.44
N PHE A 143 -6.13 -9.49 5.11
CA PHE A 143 -5.11 -8.47 5.38
C PHE A 143 -3.89 -9.07 6.05
N PHE A 144 -4.10 -9.84 7.12
CA PHE A 144 -3.04 -10.53 7.86
C PHE A 144 -2.27 -11.50 6.95
N LEU A 145 -2.95 -12.46 6.30
CA LEU A 145 -2.31 -13.50 5.51
C LEU A 145 -1.56 -12.96 4.30
N PHE A 146 -2.18 -12.06 3.53
CA PHE A 146 -1.55 -11.47 2.36
C PHE A 146 -0.49 -10.43 2.73
N GLY A 147 -0.63 -9.78 3.88
CA GLY A 147 0.40 -8.90 4.43
C GLY A 147 1.65 -9.67 4.85
N VAL A 148 1.49 -10.79 5.57
CA VAL A 148 2.60 -11.72 5.89
C VAL A 148 3.24 -12.23 4.61
N PHE A 149 2.44 -12.66 3.63
CA PHE A 149 2.96 -13.11 2.34
C PHE A 149 3.78 -12.04 1.63
N GLY A 150 3.25 -10.82 1.48
CA GLY A 150 3.96 -9.71 0.83
C GLY A 150 5.24 -9.32 1.57
N ALA A 151 5.20 -9.31 2.91
CA ALA A 151 6.37 -9.02 3.74
C ALA A 151 7.46 -10.10 3.59
N CYS A 152 7.08 -11.39 3.66
CA CYS A 152 8.01 -12.49 3.40
C CYS A 152 8.62 -12.41 2.00
N LEU A 153 7.79 -12.14 0.98
CA LEU A 153 8.23 -12.03 -0.41
C LEU A 153 9.27 -10.92 -0.57
N PHE A 154 9.01 -9.73 -0.03
CA PHE A 154 9.95 -8.61 -0.15
C PHE A 154 11.20 -8.79 0.71
N SER A 155 11.08 -9.35 1.92
CA SER A 155 12.26 -9.67 2.73
C SER A 155 13.16 -10.68 2.03
N TYR A 156 12.59 -11.73 1.45
CA TYR A 156 13.37 -12.71 0.68
C TYR A 156 14.04 -12.09 -0.56
N ILE A 157 13.32 -11.29 -1.34
CA ILE A 157 13.88 -10.66 -2.55
C ILE A 157 15.02 -9.68 -2.22
N LEU A 158 14.90 -8.88 -1.16
CA LEU A 158 15.89 -7.86 -0.85
C LEU A 158 17.07 -8.37 -0.01
N PHE A 159 16.83 -9.34 0.88
CA PHE A 159 17.80 -9.74 1.91
C PHE A 159 18.21 -11.21 1.84
N ASP A 160 17.56 -12.02 1.00
CA ASP A 160 17.68 -13.49 0.99
C ASP A 160 17.40 -14.12 2.39
N GLU A 161 16.66 -13.39 3.24
CA GLU A 161 16.33 -13.78 4.60
C GLU A 161 14.87 -13.39 4.92
N ILE A 162 14.19 -14.21 5.71
CA ILE A 162 12.82 -13.94 6.16
C ILE A 162 12.82 -13.68 7.67
N TYR A 163 12.57 -12.42 8.05
CA TYR A 163 12.46 -11.97 9.45
C TYR A 163 11.11 -12.38 10.07
N LEU A 164 10.82 -13.68 10.12
CA LEU A 164 9.47 -14.21 10.40
C LEU A 164 8.89 -13.69 11.72
N LYS A 165 9.70 -13.65 12.80
CA LYS A 165 9.26 -13.11 14.10
C LYS A 165 8.79 -11.66 13.99
N TYR A 166 9.59 -10.82 13.33
CA TYR A 166 9.28 -9.41 13.13
C TYR A 166 8.05 -9.22 12.22
N ILE A 167 7.97 -9.98 11.12
CA ILE A 167 6.82 -9.99 10.20
C ILE A 167 5.52 -10.32 10.93
N ILE A 168 5.50 -11.41 11.70
CA ILE A 168 4.28 -11.83 12.41
C ILE A 168 3.84 -10.79 13.44
N ILE A 169 4.77 -10.22 14.22
CA ILE A 169 4.44 -9.18 15.20
C ILE A 169 3.87 -7.94 14.50
N CYS A 170 4.52 -7.46 13.43
CA CYS A 170 4.03 -6.35 12.62
C CYS A 170 2.65 -6.64 12.01
N SER A 171 2.45 -7.82 11.42
CA SER A 171 1.17 -8.18 10.80
C SER A 171 0.04 -8.27 11.81
N VAL A 172 0.27 -8.84 12.99
CA VAL A 172 -0.74 -8.85 14.07
C VAL A 172 -1.07 -7.42 14.49
N PHE A 173 -0.05 -6.62 14.80
CA PHE A 173 -0.24 -5.25 15.29
C PHE A 173 -0.95 -4.37 14.25
N THR A 174 -0.52 -4.41 13.00
CA THR A 174 -1.14 -3.67 11.91
C THR A 174 -2.54 -4.16 11.55
N THR A 175 -2.89 -5.43 11.78
CA THR A 175 -4.27 -5.90 11.60
C THR A 175 -5.22 -5.25 12.61
N PHE A 176 -4.77 -5.05 13.86
CA PHE A 176 -5.54 -4.28 14.84
C PHE A 176 -5.66 -2.81 14.45
N ILE A 177 -4.56 -2.19 14.01
CA ILE A 177 -4.56 -0.79 13.54
C ILE A 177 -5.49 -0.64 12.34
N GLU A 178 -5.43 -1.54 11.36
CA GLU A 178 -6.33 -1.58 10.21
C GLU A 178 -7.78 -1.62 10.70
N ALA A 179 -8.13 -2.51 11.63
CA ALA A 179 -9.49 -2.67 12.12
C ALA A 179 -10.09 -1.38 12.73
N VAL A 180 -9.26 -0.52 13.31
CA VAL A 180 -9.68 0.75 13.95
C VAL A 180 -9.34 2.00 13.12
N SER A 181 -8.76 1.84 11.93
CA SER A 181 -8.36 2.98 11.10
C SER A 181 -9.54 3.54 10.28
N PRO A 182 -9.65 4.88 10.17
CA PRO A 182 -10.49 5.50 9.15
C PRO A 182 -10.02 5.14 7.73
N LYS A 183 -10.93 5.18 6.76
CA LYS A 183 -10.59 4.98 5.33
C LYS A 183 -9.50 5.97 4.91
N ASP A 184 -8.56 5.53 4.08
CA ASP A 184 -7.46 6.30 3.48
C ASP A 184 -6.31 6.65 4.45
N ILE A 185 -6.59 6.77 5.75
CA ILE A 185 -5.57 7.07 6.78
C ILE A 185 -4.79 5.79 7.15
N ASP A 186 -5.39 4.62 6.95
CA ASP A 186 -4.75 3.30 6.99
C ASP A 186 -3.42 3.26 6.21
N ASN A 187 -3.37 3.91 5.05
CA ASN A 187 -2.14 4.00 4.24
C ASN A 187 -0.95 4.64 4.98
N ILE A 188 -1.20 5.48 5.99
CA ILE A 188 -0.15 6.09 6.83
C ILE A 188 0.02 5.31 8.12
N LEU A 189 -1.08 4.91 8.76
CA LEU A 189 -1.05 4.26 10.08
C LEU A 189 -0.40 2.88 10.05
N ILE A 190 -0.59 2.12 8.98
CA ILE A 190 0.02 0.78 8.83
C ILE A 190 1.56 0.89 8.82
N PRO A 191 2.21 1.68 7.93
CA PRO A 191 3.65 1.87 7.96
C PRO A 191 4.17 2.46 9.28
N LEU A 192 3.47 3.43 9.87
CA LEU A 192 3.88 4.01 11.15
C LEU A 192 3.86 2.97 12.27
N ALA A 193 2.86 2.08 12.28
CA ALA A 193 2.77 0.99 13.24
C ALA A 193 3.93 -0.01 13.06
N CYS A 194 4.32 -0.33 11.82
CA CYS A 194 5.51 -1.15 11.56
C CYS A 194 6.80 -0.45 12.02
N ILE A 195 6.96 0.86 11.74
CA ILE A 195 8.11 1.64 12.22
C ILE A 195 8.16 1.63 13.75
N PHE A 196 7.02 1.80 14.42
CA PHE A 196 6.94 1.71 15.87
C PHE A 196 7.45 0.35 16.34
N VAL A 197 6.90 -0.76 15.84
CA VAL A 197 7.35 -2.11 16.21
C VAL A 197 8.85 -2.30 15.95
N TYR A 198 9.37 -1.80 14.83
CA TYR A 198 10.78 -1.88 14.47
C TYR A 198 11.70 -1.25 15.51
N PHE A 199 11.36 -0.08 16.05
CA PHE A 199 12.21 0.59 17.05
C PHE A 199 12.17 -0.04 18.44
N PHE A 200 11.18 -0.88 18.74
CA PHE A 200 11.01 -1.54 20.05
C PHE A 200 11.40 -3.03 20.04
N MET A 201 11.95 -3.54 18.93
CA MET A 201 12.42 -4.92 18.78
C MET A 201 13.93 -4.96 18.60
#